data_AF-A0A7J8W8E1-F1
#
_entry.id   AF-A0A7J8W8E1-F1
#
_cell.length_a   1.000
_cell.length_b   1.000
_cell.length_c   1.000
_cell.angle_alpha   90.00
_cell.angle_beta   90.00
_cell.angle_gamma   90.00
#
_symmetry.space_group_name_H-M   'P 1'
#
loop_
_entity.id
_entity.type
_entity.pdbx_description
1 polymer ?
#
loop_
_entity_poly.entity_id
_entity_poly.type
_entity_poly.pdbx_seq_one_letter_code
_entity_poly.pdbx_strand_id
1 'polypeptide(L)'
;MTTPEYSKWWVKRINDNVPRPSQENNQSIEEHLRVVPSKLEIIKQDFERRNAKLKNKIEQIDEEKVNLRLDVDIQKLEADKLRKGKNKAEEELDSLKTDYKKMRMSMRTAGLGKTLEQWREEI
;
A
#
# COMPACT_ATOMS: atom_id res chain seq x y z
N MET A 1 82.98 31.01 -28.88
CA MET A 1 83.08 30.54 -30.27
C MET A 1 82.37 29.19 -30.33
N THR A 2 81.12 29.15 -30.74
CA THR A 2 80.29 27.94 -30.72
C THR A 2 80.42 27.27 -32.09
N THR A 3 80.99 26.07 -32.14
CA THR A 3 81.29 25.37 -33.39
C THR A 3 80.00 25.04 -34.16
N PRO A 4 79.97 25.19 -35.51
CA PRO A 4 78.77 24.98 -36.34
C PRO A 4 78.15 23.58 -36.22
N GLU A 5 78.92 22.60 -35.75
CA GLU A 5 78.50 21.22 -35.54
C GLU A 5 77.56 21.07 -34.33
N TYR A 6 77.76 21.87 -33.28
CA TYR A 6 76.90 21.86 -32.09
C TYR A 6 75.47 22.30 -32.43
N SER A 7 75.33 23.31 -33.28
CA SER A 7 74.03 23.82 -33.75
C SER A 7 73.26 22.79 -34.55
N LYS A 8 73.95 22.05 -35.44
CA LYS A 8 73.35 20.97 -36.25
C LYS A 8 72.93 19.79 -35.38
N TRP A 9 73.74 19.43 -34.38
CA TRP A 9 73.41 18.39 -33.41
C TRP A 9 72.17 18.75 -32.57
N TRP A 10 72.03 20.02 -32.17
CA TRP A 10 70.87 20.51 -31.44
C TRP A 10 69.56 20.46 -32.26
N VAL A 11 69.59 20.92 -33.51
CA VAL A 11 68.41 20.92 -34.40
C VAL A 11 67.91 19.50 -34.66
N LYS A 12 68.82 18.52 -34.77
CA LYS A 12 68.46 17.11 -34.98
C LYS A 12 67.68 16.52 -33.79
N ARG A 13 68.08 16.84 -32.55
CA ARG A 13 67.40 16.34 -31.33
C ARG A 13 66.03 16.98 -31.06
N ILE A 14 65.77 18.21 -31.51
CA ILE A 14 64.45 18.83 -31.30
C ILE A 14 63.35 18.05 -32.06
N ASN A 15 63.66 17.53 -33.25
CA ASN A 15 62.69 16.77 -34.04
C ASN A 15 62.51 15.31 -33.59
N ASP A 16 63.50 14.72 -32.91
CA ASP A 16 63.45 13.31 -32.48
C ASP A 16 62.77 13.11 -31.11
N ASN A 17 62.50 14.19 -30.36
CA ASN A 17 61.95 14.14 -29.00
C ASN A 17 60.45 14.46 -28.90
N VAL A 18 59.74 14.68 -30.01
CA VAL A 18 58.28 14.73 -29.98
C VAL A 18 57.79 13.27 -30.04
N PRO A 19 57.29 12.69 -28.94
CA PRO A 19 56.70 11.36 -29.02
C PRO A 19 55.50 11.48 -29.95
N ARG A 20 55.56 10.80 -31.10
CA ARG A 20 54.38 10.61 -31.94
C ARG A 20 53.33 9.96 -31.03
N PRO A 21 52.14 10.55 -30.80
CA PRO A 21 51.15 9.92 -29.96
C PRO A 21 50.85 8.54 -30.58
N SER A 22 51.13 7.48 -29.82
CA SER A 22 50.84 6.13 -30.28
C SER A 22 49.34 6.06 -30.57
N GLN A 23 49.02 5.79 -31.83
CA GLN A 23 47.66 5.64 -32.35
C GLN A 23 47.04 4.30 -31.89
N GLU A 24 47.36 3.88 -30.67
CA GLU A 24 46.88 2.63 -30.04
C GLU A 24 45.85 2.90 -28.94
N ASN A 25 45.71 4.15 -28.50
CA ASN A 25 44.71 4.53 -27.50
C ASN A 25 43.48 5.14 -28.19
N ASN A 26 42.75 4.33 -28.97
CA ASN A 26 41.44 4.70 -29.54
C ASN A 26 40.31 4.73 -28.49
N GLN A 27 40.63 4.53 -27.20
CA GLN A 27 39.68 4.79 -26.11
C GLN A 27 39.54 6.32 -25.96
N SER A 28 38.32 6.82 -26.09
CA SER A 28 38.07 8.26 -25.99
C SER A 28 38.50 8.78 -24.61
N ILE A 29 38.88 10.05 -24.53
CA ILE A 29 39.19 10.72 -23.25
C ILE A 29 38.02 10.56 -22.28
N GLU A 30 36.78 10.50 -22.79
CA GLU A 30 35.56 10.22 -22.04
C GLU A 30 35.57 8.83 -21.37
N GLU A 31 36.11 7.81 -22.04
CA GLU A 31 36.24 6.45 -21.49
C GLU A 31 37.28 6.37 -20.37
N HIS A 32 38.33 7.19 -20.44
CA HIS A 32 39.35 7.33 -19.38
C HIS A 32 38.87 8.18 -18.19
N LEU A 33 37.95 9.11 -18.44
CA LEU A 33 37.28 9.93 -17.42
C LEU A 33 36.05 9.24 -16.81
N ARG A 34 35.73 8.00 -17.23
CA ARG A 34 34.66 7.20 -16.65
C ARG A 34 35.03 6.87 -15.20
N VAL A 35 34.61 7.74 -14.29
CA VAL A 35 34.81 7.60 -12.85
C VAL A 35 34.15 6.29 -12.42
N VAL A 36 34.97 5.27 -12.17
CA VAL A 36 34.49 4.01 -11.59
C VAL A 36 34.01 4.35 -10.19
N PRO A 37 32.71 4.17 -9.89
CA PRO A 37 32.18 4.48 -8.56
C PRO A 37 32.94 3.66 -7.52
N SER A 38 33.34 4.31 -6.44
CA SER A 38 34.02 3.61 -5.35
C SER A 38 33.08 2.56 -4.75
N LYS A 39 33.63 1.49 -4.16
CA LYS A 39 32.80 0.49 -3.45
C LYS A 39 31.88 1.13 -2.39
N LEU A 40 32.33 2.21 -1.74
CA LEU A 40 31.53 2.94 -0.76
C LEU A 40 30.36 3.70 -1.40
N GLU A 41 30.57 4.28 -2.58
CA GLU A 41 29.55 5.02 -3.31
C GLU A 41 28.43 4.09 -3.79
N ILE A 42 28.79 2.89 -4.28
CA ILE A 42 27.84 1.84 -4.63
C ILE A 42 27.02 1.41 -3.40
N ILE A 43 27.68 1.16 -2.27
CA ILE A 43 27.00 0.77 -1.02
C ILE A 43 26.06 1.88 -0.53
N LYS A 44 26.48 3.15 -0.62
CA LYS A 44 25.66 4.30 -0.23
C LYS A 44 24.39 4.38 -1.09
N GLN A 45 24.54 4.26 -2.41
CA GLN A 45 23.40 4.31 -3.33
C GLN A 45 22.42 3.15 -3.09
N ASP A 46 22.92 1.94 -2.84
CA ASP A 46 22.09 0.79 -2.49
C ASP A 46 21.34 0.99 -1.17
N PHE A 47 22.01 1.60 -0.18
CA PHE A 47 21.38 1.93 1.10
C PHE A 47 20.25 2.95 0.91
N GLU A 48 20.49 4.03 0.17
CA GLU A 48 19.48 5.04 -0.14
C GLU A 48 18.27 4.43 -0.88
N ARG A 49 18.51 3.56 -1.86
CA ARG A 49 17.45 2.83 -2.58
C ARG A 49 16.62 1.96 -1.64
N ARG A 50 17.25 1.20 -0.74
CA ARG A 50 16.55 0.37 0.26
C ARG A 50 15.74 1.24 1.22
N ASN A 51 16.31 2.37 1.65
CA ASN A 51 15.66 3.27 2.59
C ASN A 51 14.41 3.91 1.97
N ALA A 52 14.48 4.34 0.70
CA ALA A 52 13.33 4.84 -0.04
C ALA A 52 12.23 3.78 -0.18
N LYS A 53 12.61 2.53 -0.49
CA LYS A 53 11.66 1.41 -0.57
C LYS A 53 10.97 1.14 0.76
N LEU A 54 11.70 1.20 1.87
CA LEU A 54 11.13 1.04 3.21
C LEU A 54 10.18 2.18 3.55
N LYS A 55 10.54 3.43 3.23
CA LYS A 55 9.66 4.59 3.47
C LYS A 55 8.33 4.45 2.73
N ASN A 56 8.36 4.06 1.45
CA ASN A 56 7.13 3.84 0.68
C ASN A 56 6.28 2.70 1.26
N LYS A 57 6.92 1.63 1.77
CA LYS A 57 6.21 0.52 2.41
C LYS A 57 5.57 0.94 3.75
N ILE A 58 6.23 1.80 4.51
CA ILE A 58 5.66 2.37 5.75
C ILE A 58 4.43 3.21 5.42
N GLU A 59 4.52 4.07 4.40
CA GLU A 59 3.41 4.92 3.96
C GLU A 59 2.20 4.08 3.51
N GLN A 60 2.41 3.04 2.70
CA GLN A 60 1.35 2.10 2.32
C GLN A 60 0.69 1.44 3.52
N ILE A 61 1.48 0.97 4.48
CA ILE A 61 0.94 0.32 5.69
C ILE A 61 0.15 1.31 6.55
N ASP A 62 0.60 2.56 6.67
CA ASP A 62 -0.12 3.58 7.43
C ASP A 62 -1.46 3.95 6.77
N GLU A 63 -1.51 4.04 5.43
CA GLU A 63 -2.75 4.20 4.67
C GLU A 63 -3.71 3.02 4.87
N GLU A 64 -3.23 1.78 4.71
CA GLU A 64 -4.01 0.56 4.94
C GLU A 64 -4.57 0.50 6.37
N LYS A 65 -3.76 0.88 7.36
CA LYS A 65 -4.17 0.92 8.77
C LYS A 65 -5.29 1.92 9.04
N VAL A 66 -5.27 3.08 8.39
CA VAL A 66 -6.35 4.07 8.50
C VAL A 66 -7.63 3.53 7.89
N ASN A 67 -7.56 2.92 6.70
CA ASN A 67 -8.71 2.31 6.04
C ASN A 67 -9.33 1.20 6.89
N LEU A 68 -8.51 0.29 7.43
CA LEU A 68 -8.98 -0.79 8.30
C LEU A 68 -9.66 -0.27 9.57
N ARG A 69 -9.19 0.85 10.14
CA ARG A 69 -9.85 1.48 11.30
C ARG A 69 -11.24 1.98 10.94
N LEU A 70 -11.39 2.62 9.78
CA LEU A 70 -12.69 3.09 9.29
C LEU A 70 -13.65 1.92 9.06
N ASP A 71 -13.18 0.84 8.44
CA ASP A 71 -13.99 -0.37 8.22
C ASP A 71 -14.50 -0.98 9.53
N VAL A 72 -13.63 -1.06 10.55
CA VAL A 72 -14.01 -1.54 11.88
C VAL A 72 -15.10 -0.67 12.49
N ASP A 73 -15.01 0.65 12.37
CA ASP A 73 -16.00 1.56 12.94
C ASP A 73 -17.32 1.53 12.17
N ILE A 74 -17.28 1.35 10.84
CA ILE A 74 -18.48 1.11 10.02
C ILE A 74 -19.19 -0.18 10.44
N GLN A 75 -18.44 -1.28 10.59
CA GLN A 75 -19.01 -2.57 11.02
C GLN A 75 -19.64 -2.49 12.40
N LYS A 76 -19.01 -1.78 13.35
CA LYS A 76 -19.59 -1.54 14.68
C LYS A 76 -20.91 -0.77 14.58
N LEU A 77 -20.96 0.29 13.77
CA LEU A 77 -22.16 1.10 13.59
C LEU A 77 -23.31 0.28 12.99
N GLU A 78 -23.02 -0.55 12.00
CA GLU A 78 -24.01 -1.41 11.36
C GLU A 78 -24.55 -2.47 12.35
N ALA A 79 -23.66 -3.13 13.10
CA ALA A 79 -24.05 -4.09 14.14
C ALA A 79 -24.94 -3.45 15.22
N ASP A 80 -24.64 -2.21 15.63
CA ASP A 80 -25.45 -1.48 16.59
C ASP A 80 -26.83 -1.14 16.06
N LYS A 81 -26.94 -0.74 14.78
CA LYS A 81 -28.22 -0.48 14.12
C LYS A 81 -29.07 -1.75 14.04
N LEU A 82 -28.46 -2.88 13.67
CA LEU A 82 -29.14 -4.18 13.62
C LEU A 82 -29.63 -4.61 15.00
N ARG A 83 -28.81 -4.45 16.05
CA ARG A 83 -29.19 -4.77 17.42
C ARG A 83 -30.39 -3.94 17.89
N LYS A 84 -30.39 -2.62 17.63
CA LYS A 84 -31.52 -1.75 17.96
C LYS A 84 -32.80 -2.16 17.22
N GLY A 85 -32.69 -2.47 15.93
CA GLY A 85 -33.81 -2.95 15.12
C GLY A 85 -34.39 -4.26 15.65
N LYS A 86 -33.53 -5.22 16.00
CA LYS A 86 -33.94 -6.50 16.59
C LYS A 86 -34.69 -6.30 17.92
N ASN A 87 -34.14 -5.50 18.83
CA ASN A 87 -34.77 -5.27 20.13
C ASN A 87 -36.17 -4.66 19.98
N LYS A 88 -36.33 -3.69 19.08
CA LYS A 88 -37.63 -3.08 18.80
C LYS A 88 -38.64 -4.11 18.23
N ALA A 89 -38.22 -4.93 17.28
CA ALA A 89 -39.07 -5.97 16.71
C ALA A 89 -39.48 -7.03 17.76
N GLU A 90 -38.58 -7.33 18.71
CA GLU A 90 -38.84 -8.25 19.82
C GLU A 90 -39.87 -7.66 20.82
N GLU A 91 -39.73 -6.38 21.17
CA GLU A 91 -40.71 -5.64 21.98
C GLU A 91 -42.10 -5.60 21.32
N GLU A 92 -42.15 -5.31 20.02
CA GLU A 92 -43.40 -5.29 19.24
C GLU A 92 -44.06 -6.69 19.20
N LEU A 93 -43.26 -7.74 19.02
CA LEU A 93 -43.73 -9.13 19.05
C LEU A 93 -44.29 -9.53 20.41
N ASP A 94 -43.60 -9.16 21.50
CA ASP A 94 -44.07 -9.43 22.86
C ASP A 94 -45.36 -8.67 23.16
N SER A 95 -45.47 -7.41 22.76
CA SER A 95 -46.72 -6.64 22.87
C SER A 95 -47.86 -7.35 22.13
N LEU A 96 -47.67 -7.68 20.85
CA LEU A 96 -48.66 -8.36 20.03
C LEU A 96 -49.09 -9.71 20.62
N LYS A 97 -48.13 -10.46 21.18
CA LYS A 97 -48.40 -11.74 21.86
C LYS A 97 -49.27 -11.53 23.10
N THR A 98 -49.07 -10.45 23.85
CA THR A 98 -49.93 -10.12 25.00
C THR A 98 -51.34 -9.72 24.57
N ASP A 99 -51.46 -8.89 23.53
CA ASP A 99 -52.75 -8.44 23.02
C ASP A 99 -53.56 -9.59 22.42
N TYR A 100 -52.91 -10.48 21.66
CA TYR A 100 -53.54 -11.69 21.15
C TYR A 100 -54.06 -12.58 22.28
N LYS A 101 -53.27 -12.78 23.35
CA LYS A 101 -53.72 -13.55 24.52
C LYS A 101 -54.95 -12.92 25.17
N LYS A 102 -54.96 -11.59 25.35
CA LYS A 102 -56.12 -10.86 25.89
C LYS A 102 -57.35 -11.03 25.01
N MET A 103 -57.22 -10.80 23.70
CA MET A 103 -58.30 -10.96 22.72
C MET A 103 -58.89 -12.37 22.77
N ARG A 104 -58.04 -13.41 22.76
CA ARG A 104 -58.48 -14.81 22.86
C ARG A 104 -59.24 -15.09 24.16
N MET A 105 -58.81 -14.51 25.28
CA MET A 105 -59.52 -14.65 26.56
C MET A 105 -60.88 -13.93 26.51
N SER A 106 -60.94 -12.72 25.95
CA SER A 106 -62.21 -11.99 25.77
C SER A 106 -63.20 -12.73 24.88
N MET A 107 -62.75 -13.34 23.77
CA MET A 107 -63.60 -14.15 22.89
C MET A 107 -64.17 -15.39 23.59
N ARG A 108 -63.38 -16.02 24.48
CA ARG A 108 -63.87 -17.14 25.31
C ARG A 108 -64.93 -16.68 26.31
N THR A 109 -64.72 -15.55 26.99
CA THR A 109 -65.68 -15.00 27.96
C THR A 109 -67.00 -14.58 27.30
N ALA A 110 -66.95 -14.00 26.09
CA ALA A 110 -68.12 -13.57 25.35
C ALA A 110 -68.89 -14.73 24.66
N GLY A 111 -68.43 -15.98 24.79
CA GLY A 111 -69.06 -17.14 24.14
C GLY A 111 -68.92 -17.16 22.61
N LEU A 112 -68.07 -16.29 22.04
CA LEU A 112 -67.84 -16.14 20.59
C LEU A 112 -66.69 -17.03 20.07
N GLY A 113 -65.99 -17.75 20.95
CA GLY A 113 -64.83 -18.54 20.59
C GLY A 113 -65.20 -19.92 20.02
N LYS A 114 -64.96 -20.15 18.72
CA LYS A 114 -64.87 -21.50 18.15
C LYS A 114 -63.67 -22.27 18.78
N THR A 115 -63.84 -23.54 19.11
CA THR A 115 -62.73 -24.39 19.58
C THR A 115 -61.73 -24.67 18.45
N LEU A 116 -60.49 -24.98 18.80
CA LEU A 116 -59.44 -25.29 17.81
C LEU A 116 -59.81 -26.48 16.90
N GLU A 117 -60.72 -27.34 17.38
CA GLU A 117 -61.33 -28.45 16.64
C GLU A 117 -62.33 -27.96 15.59
N GLN A 118 -63.22 -27.01 15.94
CA GLN A 118 -64.16 -26.41 14.99
C GLN A 118 -63.47 -25.68 13.84
N TRP A 119 -62.30 -25.09 14.07
CA TRP A 119 -61.50 -24.49 12.99
C TRP A 119 -60.82 -25.52 12.08
N ARG A 120 -60.54 -26.73 12.57
CA ARG A 120 -59.96 -27.81 11.75
C ARG A 120 -61.00 -28.51 10.87
N GLU A 121 -62.26 -28.52 11.28
CA GLU A 121 -63.37 -29.09 10.50
C GLU A 121 -63.84 -28.16 9.36
N GLU A 122 -63.43 -26.88 9.37
CA GLU A 122 -63.85 -25.86 8.41
C GLU A 122 -62.82 -25.64 7.26
N ILE A 123 -61.71 -26.40 7.26
CA ILE A 123 -60.70 -26.46 6.19
C ILE A 123 -60.89 -27.76 5.41
#